data_AF-A0ABD6PT24-F1
#
_entry.id   AF-A0ABD6PT24-F1
#
_cell.length_a   1.000
_cell.length_b   1.000
_cell.length_c   1.000
_cell.angle_alpha   90.00
_cell.angle_beta   90.00
_cell.angle_gamma   90.00
#
_symmetry.space_group_name_H-M   'P 1'
#
loop_
_entity.id
_entity.type
_entity.pdbx_description
1 polymer ?
#
loop_
_entity_poly.entity_id
_entity_poly.type
_entity_poly.pdbx_seq_one_letter_code
_entity_poly.pdbx_strand_id
1 'polypeptide(L)'
;MEATLSLQANLYPKITPAGAYYAVSSDTPSASRTLLYGLLRAEPSETISSEKILAWADTSDINTALNLLYRLQRLEFLYGDEEISTDDIHLTDEQLPTLLEQLSNSGKALLADENGLYFANANFHHEAAEELGLLASEVAKMEDNHRLLIRNNLHINNSAWGICDPSGQSELTFFPLYIGMTKLILVIGGMPDLNKEAFVTLVKVLYHRYGSR
;
A
#
# COMPACT_ATOMS: atom_id res chain seq x y z
N MET A 1 -1.93 -14.58 -32.80
CA MET A 1 -2.49 -13.24 -33.01
C MET A 1 -2.21 -12.47 -31.74
N GLU A 2 -1.25 -11.55 -31.76
CA GLU A 2 -1.13 -10.57 -30.67
C GLU A 2 -2.36 -9.67 -30.75
N ALA A 3 -3.16 -9.65 -29.69
CA ALA A 3 -4.27 -8.72 -29.60
C ALA A 3 -3.68 -7.30 -29.50
N THR A 4 -4.01 -6.43 -30.45
CA THR A 4 -3.65 -5.02 -30.36
C THR A 4 -4.42 -4.42 -29.18
N LEU A 5 -3.72 -4.17 -28.07
CA LEU A 5 -4.30 -3.51 -26.91
C LEU A 5 -4.58 -2.04 -27.25
N SER A 6 -5.71 -1.53 -26.76
CA SER A 6 -6.10 -0.13 -26.91
C SER A 6 -6.70 0.38 -25.61
N LEU A 7 -6.49 1.66 -25.30
CA LEU A 7 -7.13 2.30 -24.13
C LEU A 7 -8.61 2.53 -24.41
N GLN A 8 -9.42 2.24 -23.39
CA GLN A 8 -10.75 2.80 -23.29
C GLN A 8 -10.62 4.18 -22.64
N ALA A 9 -10.90 5.23 -23.41
CA ALA A 9 -10.91 6.59 -22.90
C ALA A 9 -12.07 6.81 -21.91
N ASN A 10 -11.98 7.88 -21.11
CA ASN A 10 -13.01 8.34 -20.17
C ASN A 10 -13.28 7.43 -18.96
N LEU A 11 -12.37 6.51 -18.65
CA LEU A 11 -12.42 5.76 -17.39
C LEU A 11 -11.45 6.37 -16.37
N TYR A 12 -11.85 6.33 -15.11
CA TYR A 12 -11.03 6.68 -13.96
C TYR A 12 -10.28 5.42 -13.49
N PRO A 13 -8.94 5.45 -13.40
CA PRO A 13 -8.19 4.33 -12.86
C PRO A 13 -8.53 4.12 -11.37
N LYS A 14 -8.98 2.91 -11.03
CA LYS A 14 -9.24 2.51 -9.66
C LYS A 14 -8.31 1.37 -9.24
N ILE A 15 -7.57 1.58 -8.17
CA ILE A 15 -6.68 0.55 -7.59
C ILE A 15 -7.46 -0.27 -6.59
N THR A 16 -7.26 -1.59 -6.62
CA THR A 16 -7.86 -2.51 -5.65
C THR A 16 -7.01 -2.61 -4.39
N PRO A 17 -7.55 -3.14 -3.27
CA PRO A 17 -6.76 -3.43 -2.09
C PRO A 17 -5.54 -4.32 -2.37
N ALA A 18 -5.69 -5.31 -3.26
CA ALA A 18 -4.59 -6.17 -3.70
C ALA A 18 -3.50 -5.38 -4.46
N GLY A 19 -3.90 -4.46 -5.34
CA GLY A 19 -2.96 -3.58 -6.05
C GLY A 19 -2.24 -2.61 -5.12
N ALA A 20 -2.96 -2.02 -4.16
CA ALA A 20 -2.38 -1.16 -3.13
C ALA A 20 -1.37 -1.92 -2.27
N TYR A 21 -1.72 -3.13 -1.81
CA TYR A 21 -0.82 -3.97 -1.03
C TYR A 21 0.43 -4.38 -1.83
N TYR A 22 0.26 -4.75 -3.10
CA TYR A 22 1.40 -5.06 -3.98
C TYR A 22 2.35 -3.85 -4.14
N ALA A 23 1.80 -2.64 -4.29
CA ALA A 23 2.58 -1.41 -4.44
C ALA A 23 3.51 -1.16 -3.25
N VAL A 24 3.02 -1.41 -2.02
CA VAL A 24 3.72 -1.04 -0.78
C VAL A 24 4.41 -2.21 -0.07
N SER A 25 4.31 -3.44 -0.58
CA SER A 25 4.87 -4.65 0.07
C SER A 25 6.39 -4.85 -0.09
N SER A 26 7.05 -4.09 -0.97
CA SER A 26 8.50 -4.18 -1.14
C SER A 26 9.10 -2.91 -1.76
N ASP A 27 10.31 -2.60 -1.33
CA ASP A 27 11.26 -1.67 -1.94
C ASP A 27 11.85 -2.11 -3.29
N THR A 28 11.64 -3.36 -3.73
CA THR A 28 12.25 -3.88 -4.94
C THR A 28 11.60 -3.24 -6.18
N PRO A 29 12.39 -2.50 -7.00
CA PRO A 29 11.86 -1.82 -8.17
C PRO A 29 11.22 -2.79 -9.16
N SER A 30 10.08 -2.41 -9.72
CA SER A 30 9.46 -3.14 -10.84
C SER A 30 8.57 -2.20 -11.64
N ALA A 31 8.43 -2.45 -12.94
CA ALA A 31 7.54 -1.66 -13.80
C ALA A 31 6.10 -1.62 -13.25
N SER A 32 5.61 -2.73 -12.67
CA SER A 32 4.31 -2.78 -12.00
C SER A 32 4.21 -1.78 -10.85
N ARG A 33 5.22 -1.70 -9.98
CA ARG A 33 5.24 -0.74 -8.86
C ARG A 33 5.40 0.69 -9.36
N THR A 34 6.16 0.92 -10.44
CA THR A 34 6.27 2.24 -11.08
C THR A 34 4.90 2.74 -11.55
N LEU A 35 4.15 1.90 -12.28
CA LEU A 35 2.81 2.26 -12.73
C LEU A 35 1.84 2.47 -11.56
N LEU A 36 1.82 1.56 -10.58
CA LEU A 36 0.96 1.71 -9.40
C LEU A 36 1.32 2.96 -8.58
N TYR A 37 2.60 3.30 -8.46
CA TYR A 37 3.06 4.54 -7.83
C TYR A 37 2.48 5.78 -8.52
N GLY A 38 2.55 5.82 -9.86
CA GLY A 38 1.99 6.92 -10.64
C GLY A 38 0.48 7.06 -10.45
N LEU A 39 -0.23 5.93 -10.45
CA LEU A 39 -1.68 5.87 -10.25
C LEU A 39 -2.11 6.21 -8.81
N LEU A 40 -1.35 5.81 -7.78
CA LEU A 40 -1.64 6.12 -6.38
C LEU A 40 -1.40 7.59 -6.02
N ARG A 41 -0.67 8.32 -6.88
CA ARG A 41 -0.44 9.77 -6.78
C ARG A 41 -1.29 10.58 -7.75
N ALA A 42 -2.04 9.92 -8.63
CA ALA A 42 -2.92 10.59 -9.57
C ALA A 42 -4.11 11.20 -8.81
N GLU A 43 -4.56 12.35 -9.29
CA GLU A 43 -5.76 12.98 -8.74
C GLU A 43 -6.98 12.08 -9.03
N PRO A 44 -7.92 11.88 -8.08
CA PRO A 44 -9.07 11.00 -8.27
C PRO A 44 -9.94 11.36 -9.49
N SER A 45 -9.94 12.64 -9.88
CA SER A 45 -10.69 13.19 -11.01
C SER A 45 -10.01 13.02 -12.37
N GLU A 46 -8.84 12.38 -12.42
CA GLU A 46 -8.10 12.17 -13.66
C GLU A 46 -8.56 10.93 -14.42
N THR A 47 -9.11 11.14 -15.62
CA THR A 47 -9.33 10.05 -16.58
C THR A 47 -8.02 9.56 -17.17
N ILE A 48 -7.98 8.29 -17.55
CA ILE A 48 -6.84 7.69 -18.25
C ILE A 48 -6.66 8.26 -19.66
N SER A 49 -5.41 8.52 -20.06
CA SER A 49 -5.02 8.89 -21.42
C SER A 49 -3.69 8.26 -21.81
N SER A 50 -3.36 8.30 -23.10
CA SER A 50 -2.07 7.82 -23.60
C SER A 50 -0.89 8.58 -22.98
N GLU A 51 -1.01 9.91 -22.82
CA GLU A 51 0.05 10.71 -22.20
C GLU A 51 0.24 10.32 -20.72
N LYS A 52 -0.87 10.13 -19.99
CA LYS A 52 -0.83 9.78 -18.56
C LYS A 52 -0.28 8.38 -18.33
N ILE A 53 -0.70 7.38 -19.12
CA ILE A 53 -0.20 6.02 -18.91
C ILE A 53 1.31 5.91 -19.19
N LEU A 54 1.82 6.64 -20.19
CA LEU A 54 3.25 6.74 -20.47
C LEU A 54 4.00 7.40 -19.29
N ALA A 55 3.46 8.51 -18.77
CA ALA A 55 4.04 9.22 -17.63
C ALA A 55 4.04 8.36 -16.35
N TRP A 56 2.94 7.71 -16.02
CA TRP A 56 2.84 6.85 -14.83
C TRP A 56 3.71 5.59 -14.94
N ALA A 57 3.78 4.98 -16.13
CA ALA A 57 4.63 3.81 -16.37
C ALA A 57 6.12 4.13 -16.54
N ASP A 58 6.47 5.42 -16.63
CA ASP A 58 7.85 5.91 -16.85
C ASP A 58 8.48 5.29 -18.12
N THR A 59 7.76 5.39 -19.23
CA THR A 59 8.17 4.84 -20.53
C THR A 59 7.73 5.73 -21.67
N SER A 60 8.44 5.65 -22.79
CA SER A 60 8.08 6.33 -24.05
C SER A 60 7.39 5.41 -25.06
N ASP A 61 7.28 4.11 -24.79
CA ASP A 61 6.61 3.15 -25.66
C ASP A 61 5.20 2.81 -25.16
N ILE A 62 4.20 3.19 -25.94
CA ILE A 62 2.79 2.95 -25.63
C ILE A 62 2.47 1.46 -25.54
N ASN A 63 3.07 0.60 -26.38
CA ASN A 63 2.78 -0.83 -26.35
C ASN A 63 3.26 -1.45 -25.04
N THR A 64 4.45 -1.07 -24.57
CA THR A 64 4.97 -1.47 -23.26
C THR A 64 4.02 -1.03 -22.14
N ALA A 65 3.57 0.23 -22.15
CA ALA A 65 2.64 0.75 -21.14
C ALA A 65 1.29 0.01 -21.12
N LEU A 66 0.71 -0.26 -22.30
CA LEU A 66 -0.57 -0.98 -22.41
C LEU A 66 -0.47 -2.44 -22.01
N ASN A 67 0.61 -3.13 -22.38
CA ASN A 67 0.85 -4.51 -21.94
C ASN A 67 1.00 -4.58 -20.42
N LEU A 68 1.68 -3.60 -19.82
CA LEU A 68 1.81 -3.51 -18.37
C LEU A 68 0.45 -3.27 -17.70
N LEU A 69 -0.32 -2.30 -18.18
CA LEU A 69 -1.67 -2.01 -17.68
C LEU A 69 -2.57 -3.25 -17.76
N TYR A 70 -2.61 -3.90 -18.92
CA TYR A 70 -3.39 -5.11 -19.13
C TYR A 70 -2.97 -6.24 -18.18
N ARG A 71 -1.67 -6.42 -17.95
CA ARG A 71 -1.16 -7.40 -16.97
C ARG A 71 -1.66 -7.09 -15.55
N LEU A 72 -1.65 -5.83 -15.14
CA LEU A 72 -2.15 -5.44 -13.81
C LEU A 72 -3.66 -5.62 -13.67
N GLN A 73 -4.43 -5.37 -14.73
CA GLN A 73 -5.86 -5.68 -14.77
C GLN A 73 -6.11 -7.19 -14.68
N ARG A 74 -5.31 -8.00 -15.37
CA ARG A 74 -5.36 -9.48 -15.30
C ARG A 74 -5.00 -10.04 -13.92
N LEU A 75 -4.23 -9.29 -13.13
CA LEU A 75 -3.91 -9.60 -11.74
C LEU A 75 -4.91 -9.00 -10.75
N GLU A 76 -5.97 -8.34 -11.25
CA GLU A 76 -7.01 -7.70 -10.42
C GLU A 76 -6.46 -6.60 -9.51
N PHE A 77 -5.35 -5.96 -9.89
CA PHE A 77 -4.73 -4.89 -9.11
C PHE A 77 -5.35 -3.52 -9.37
N LEU A 78 -5.99 -3.37 -10.53
CA LEU A 78 -6.67 -2.14 -10.92
C LEU A 78 -7.73 -2.42 -11.98
N TYR A 79 -8.70 -1.53 -12.04
CA TYR A 79 -9.75 -1.51 -13.05
C TYR A 79 -9.98 -0.07 -13.53
N GLY A 80 -10.74 0.08 -14.61
CA GLY A 80 -11.30 1.38 -14.99
C GLY A 80 -12.73 1.47 -14.49
N ASP A 81 -13.08 2.63 -13.92
CA ASP A 81 -14.41 2.94 -13.42
C ASP A 81 -15.01 4.11 -14.23
N GLU A 82 -16.32 4.14 -14.39
CA GLU A 82 -17.04 5.27 -15.00
C GLU A 82 -17.22 6.41 -13.99
N GLU A 83 -17.19 6.10 -12.70
CA GLU A 83 -17.36 7.06 -11.62
C GLU A 83 -16.02 7.51 -11.04
N ILE A 84 -15.98 8.78 -10.61
CA ILE A 84 -14.85 9.34 -9.88
C ILE A 84 -14.79 8.68 -8.50
N SER A 85 -13.59 8.29 -8.06
CA SER A 85 -13.39 7.80 -6.69
C SER A 85 -13.72 8.89 -5.67
N THR A 86 -14.45 8.52 -4.62
CA THR A 86 -14.77 9.40 -3.48
C THR A 86 -13.66 9.43 -2.42
N ASP A 87 -12.49 8.88 -2.71
CA ASP A 87 -11.36 8.85 -1.77
C ASP A 87 -10.88 10.28 -1.47
N ASP A 88 -10.91 10.66 -0.19
CA ASP A 88 -10.28 11.89 0.26
C ASP A 88 -8.78 11.66 0.45
N ILE A 89 -7.99 12.04 -0.56
CA ILE A 89 -6.52 11.99 -0.50
C ILE A 89 -5.91 13.06 0.42
N HIS A 90 -6.73 14.01 0.90
CA HIS A 90 -6.33 15.13 1.75
C HIS A 90 -6.85 14.99 3.18
N LEU A 91 -6.91 13.76 3.69
CA LEU A 91 -7.19 13.50 5.10
C LEU A 91 -6.22 14.29 5.99
N THR A 92 -6.75 14.93 7.03
CA THR A 92 -5.95 15.61 8.06
C THR A 92 -5.34 14.61 9.04
N ASP A 93 -4.36 15.03 9.83
CA ASP A 93 -3.78 14.19 10.89
C ASP A 93 -4.82 13.75 11.93
N GLU A 94 -5.86 14.56 12.15
CA GLU A 94 -6.98 14.25 13.05
C GLU A 94 -7.93 13.18 12.48
N GLN A 95 -8.01 13.05 11.16
CA GLN A 95 -8.87 12.06 10.49
C GLN A 95 -8.18 10.71 10.26
N LEU A 96 -6.84 10.68 10.27
CA LEU A 96 -6.06 9.46 10.04
C LEU A 96 -6.35 8.34 11.07
N PRO A 97 -6.51 8.60 12.38
CA PRO A 97 -6.95 7.60 13.35
C PRO A 97 -8.26 6.88 12.97
N THR A 98 -9.26 7.62 12.49
CA THR A 98 -10.55 7.04 12.07
C THR A 98 -10.40 6.10 10.87
N LEU A 99 -9.46 6.40 9.98
CA LEU A 99 -9.12 5.51 8.87
C LEU A 99 -8.40 4.25 9.36
N LEU A 100 -7.46 4.40 10.31
CA LEU A 100 -6.71 3.30 10.91
C LEU A 100 -7.60 2.33 11.69
N GLU A 101 -8.58 2.83 12.45
CA GLU A 101 -9.60 2.02 13.13
C GLU A 101 -10.29 1.06 12.14
N GLN A 102 -10.56 1.60 10.95
CA GLN A 102 -10.90 0.89 9.71
C GLN A 102 -10.26 -0.50 9.64
N LEU A 103 -8.92 -0.53 9.68
CA LEU A 103 -8.07 -1.62 9.22
C LEU A 103 -7.97 -2.81 10.18
N SER A 104 -8.61 -2.73 11.34
CA SER A 104 -8.53 -3.73 12.41
C SER A 104 -9.92 -4.20 12.81
N ASN A 105 -10.09 -5.51 13.02
CA ASN A 105 -11.32 -6.03 13.61
C ASN A 105 -11.56 -5.55 15.06
N SER A 106 -10.51 -5.09 15.75
CA SER A 106 -10.57 -4.59 17.12
C SER A 106 -10.54 -3.05 17.17
N GLY A 107 -10.47 -2.40 16.00
CA GLY A 107 -10.33 -0.95 15.88
C GLY A 107 -8.96 -0.41 16.30
N LYS A 108 -7.99 -1.27 16.62
CA LYS A 108 -6.66 -0.88 17.09
C LYS A 108 -5.64 -0.90 15.96
N ALA A 109 -5.06 0.26 15.68
CA ALA A 109 -4.01 0.38 14.68
C ALA A 109 -3.12 1.59 14.96
N LEU A 110 -1.87 1.52 14.53
CA LEU A 110 -0.87 2.56 14.73
C LEU A 110 0.03 2.64 13.50
N LEU A 111 0.47 3.84 13.15
CA LEU A 111 1.38 4.07 12.04
C LEU A 111 2.64 4.78 12.54
N ALA A 112 3.79 4.16 12.28
CA ALA A 112 5.10 4.63 12.73
C ALA A 112 6.13 4.68 11.59
N ASP A 113 7.20 5.44 11.80
CA ASP A 113 8.37 5.44 10.94
C ASP A 113 9.39 4.35 11.32
N GLU A 114 10.47 4.23 10.56
CA GLU A 114 11.55 3.28 10.80
C GLU A 114 12.38 3.52 12.08
N ASN A 115 12.19 4.66 12.74
CA ASN A 115 12.82 5.01 14.01
C ASN A 115 11.90 4.72 15.21
N GLY A 116 10.66 4.34 14.95
CA GLY A 116 9.65 4.04 15.96
C GLY A 116 8.86 5.24 16.45
N LEU A 117 8.96 6.39 15.78
CA LEU A 117 8.08 7.52 16.03
C LEU A 117 6.72 7.24 15.38
N TYR A 118 5.67 7.13 16.19
CA TYR A 118 4.30 7.04 15.67
C TYR A 118 3.70 8.43 15.43
N PHE A 119 2.91 8.56 14.36
CA PHE A 119 2.26 9.83 13.99
C PHE A 119 0.74 9.71 13.87
N ALA A 120 0.20 8.49 13.86
CA ALA A 120 -1.22 8.24 14.02
C ALA A 120 -1.47 6.98 14.85
N ASN A 121 -2.47 7.03 15.71
CA ASN A 121 -2.84 5.97 16.63
C ASN A 121 -4.37 5.91 16.76
N ALA A 122 -4.93 4.71 16.60
CA ALA A 122 -6.32 4.37 16.85
C ALA A 122 -6.38 3.36 18.00
N ASN A 123 -7.07 3.74 19.08
CA ASN A 123 -7.48 2.86 20.18
C ASN A 123 -6.37 2.10 20.95
N PHE A 124 -5.09 2.43 20.78
CA PHE A 124 -4.06 2.13 21.77
C PHE A 124 -3.95 3.25 22.80
N HIS A 125 -3.68 2.90 24.06
CA HIS A 125 -3.30 3.87 25.08
C HIS A 125 -1.98 4.55 24.68
N HIS A 126 -1.82 5.83 25.03
CA HIS A 126 -0.65 6.63 24.62
C HIS A 126 0.70 5.97 24.98
N GLU A 127 0.85 5.49 26.21
CA GLU A 127 2.08 4.79 26.66
C GLU A 127 2.35 3.52 25.84
N ALA A 128 1.30 2.76 25.53
CA ALA A 128 1.43 1.57 24.70
C ALA A 128 1.76 1.91 23.24
N ALA A 129 1.25 3.03 22.72
CA ALA A 129 1.53 3.47 21.35
C ALA A 129 3.00 3.85 21.16
N GLU A 130 3.62 4.51 22.14
CA GLU A 130 5.06 4.85 22.11
C GLU A 130 5.92 3.59 22.05
N GLU A 131 5.69 2.64 22.97
CA GLU A 131 6.42 1.37 23.00
C GLU A 131 6.16 0.51 21.75
N LEU A 132 4.94 0.54 21.21
CA LEU A 132 4.61 -0.17 19.96
C LEU A 132 5.33 0.42 18.76
N GLY A 133 5.53 1.74 18.71
CA GLY A 133 6.33 2.38 17.68
C GLY A 133 7.79 1.88 17.72
N LEU A 134 8.40 1.88 18.90
CA LEU A 134 9.76 1.37 19.09
C LEU A 134 9.86 -0.11 18.67
N LEU A 135 8.94 -0.95 19.15
CA LEU A 135 8.88 -2.37 18.79
C LEU A 135 8.70 -2.57 17.28
N ALA A 136 7.86 -1.76 16.62
CA ALA A 136 7.66 -1.82 15.18
C ALA A 136 8.96 -1.56 14.41
N SER A 137 9.78 -0.63 14.88
CA SER A 137 11.09 -0.34 14.30
C SER A 137 12.06 -1.53 14.45
N GLU A 138 12.03 -2.22 15.60
CA GLU A 138 12.88 -3.37 15.88
C GLU A 138 12.48 -4.58 15.02
N VAL A 139 11.18 -4.86 14.89
CA VAL A 139 10.65 -5.92 14.03
C VAL A 139 11.00 -5.66 12.57
N ALA A 140 10.88 -4.41 12.10
CA ALA A 140 11.24 -4.04 10.74
C ALA A 140 12.75 -4.25 10.47
N LYS A 141 13.62 -3.90 11.42
CA LYS A 141 15.07 -4.13 11.32
C LYS A 141 15.42 -5.62 11.34
N MET A 142 14.73 -6.40 12.18
CA MET A 142 14.87 -7.85 12.20
C MET A 142 14.49 -8.47 10.84
N GLU A 143 13.37 -8.04 10.24
CA GLU A 143 12.95 -8.49 8.91
C GLU A 143 14.03 -8.18 7.87
N ASP A 144 14.53 -6.93 7.83
CA ASP A 144 15.56 -6.53 6.86
C ASP A 144 16.83 -7.40 6.96
N ASN A 145 17.27 -7.69 8.19
CA ASN A 145 18.45 -8.51 8.47
C ASN A 145 18.30 -9.97 8.02
N HIS A 146 17.08 -10.49 8.02
CA HIS A 146 16.78 -11.89 7.69
C HIS A 146 16.07 -12.06 6.34
N ARG A 147 15.84 -10.98 5.60
CA ARG A 147 15.07 -10.96 4.35
C ARG A 147 15.55 -11.96 3.31
N LEU A 148 16.87 -12.16 3.17
CA LEU A 148 17.43 -13.14 2.23
C LEU A 148 17.02 -14.58 2.59
N LEU A 149 17.06 -14.94 3.87
CA LEU A 149 16.62 -16.26 4.34
C LEU A 149 15.12 -16.45 4.03
N ILE A 150 14.30 -15.48 4.42
CA ILE A 150 12.84 -15.56 4.30
C ILE A 150 12.40 -15.64 2.84
N ARG A 151 12.91 -14.76 1.97
CA ARG A 151 12.48 -14.69 0.57
C ARG A 151 13.12 -15.74 -0.31
N ASN A 152 14.45 -15.96 -0.18
CA ASN A 152 15.16 -16.80 -1.14
C ASN A 152 15.20 -18.27 -0.75
N ASN A 153 15.22 -18.57 0.55
CA ASN A 153 15.36 -19.94 1.02
C ASN A 153 14.01 -20.54 1.43
N LEU A 154 13.13 -19.75 2.07
CA LEU A 154 11.82 -20.20 2.50
C LEU A 154 10.69 -19.85 1.51
N HIS A 155 10.99 -19.05 0.48
CA HIS A 155 10.03 -18.61 -0.53
C HIS A 155 8.79 -17.89 0.04
N ILE A 156 8.96 -17.23 1.19
CA ILE A 156 7.91 -16.41 1.80
C ILE A 156 8.06 -14.99 1.27
N ASN A 157 7.09 -14.56 0.46
CA ASN A 157 7.07 -13.23 -0.18
C ASN A 157 6.30 -12.17 0.62
N ASN A 158 5.73 -12.54 1.76
CA ASN A 158 5.04 -11.61 2.67
C ASN A 158 6.08 -10.89 3.54
N SER A 159 5.90 -9.60 3.78
CA SER A 159 6.74 -8.77 4.66
C SER A 159 6.15 -8.58 6.07
N ALA A 160 4.91 -9.01 6.31
CA ALA A 160 4.24 -8.84 7.59
C ALA A 160 4.76 -9.82 8.65
N TRP A 161 4.92 -9.34 9.89
CA TRP A 161 5.30 -10.13 11.06
C TRP A 161 4.28 -9.96 12.16
N GLY A 162 3.93 -11.00 12.91
CA GLY A 162 2.89 -10.87 13.93
C GLY A 162 3.02 -11.83 15.10
N ILE A 163 2.34 -11.46 16.19
CA ILE A 163 2.07 -12.27 17.37
C ILE A 163 0.72 -12.93 17.14
N CYS A 164 0.66 -14.24 17.32
CA CYS A 164 -0.56 -15.02 17.15
C CYS A 164 -0.93 -15.76 18.43
N ASP A 165 -2.23 -15.95 18.63
CA ASP A 165 -2.75 -16.85 19.65
C ASP A 165 -2.41 -18.32 19.32
N PRO A 166 -2.64 -19.28 20.24
CA PRO A 166 -2.38 -20.70 19.98
C PRO A 166 -3.21 -21.32 18.83
N SER A 167 -4.27 -20.65 18.37
CA SER A 167 -5.07 -21.08 17.22
C SER A 167 -4.55 -20.51 15.89
N GLY A 168 -3.52 -19.66 15.95
CA GLY A 168 -2.89 -19.02 14.79
C GLY A 168 -3.54 -17.71 14.37
N GLN A 169 -4.49 -17.17 15.14
CA GLN A 169 -5.11 -15.87 14.86
C GLN A 169 -4.18 -14.73 15.30
N SER A 170 -4.08 -13.68 14.48
CA SER A 170 -3.28 -12.50 14.80
C SER A 170 -3.84 -11.76 16.01
N GLU A 171 -2.98 -11.47 16.97
CA GLU A 171 -3.23 -10.55 18.08
C GLU A 171 -2.57 -9.19 17.85
N LEU A 172 -1.45 -9.17 17.13
CA LEU A 172 -0.71 -7.96 16.76
C LEU A 172 0.13 -8.23 15.51
N THR A 173 0.00 -7.43 14.46
CA THR A 173 0.79 -7.58 13.22
C THR A 173 1.44 -6.27 12.81
N PHE A 174 2.70 -6.35 12.37
CA PHE A 174 3.53 -5.28 11.84
C PHE A 174 3.66 -5.44 10.33
N PHE A 175 3.21 -4.43 9.58
CA PHE A 175 3.26 -4.37 8.13
C PHE A 175 4.25 -3.30 7.69
N PRO A 176 5.45 -3.67 7.22
CA PRO A 176 6.32 -2.75 6.51
C PRO A 176 5.63 -2.25 5.23
N LEU A 177 5.46 -0.93 5.12
CA LEU A 177 4.91 -0.23 3.98
C LEU A 177 6.00 0.63 3.32
N TYR A 178 6.33 0.29 2.07
CA TYR A 178 7.32 1.02 1.28
C TYR A 178 6.62 2.09 0.42
N ILE A 179 6.72 3.34 0.85
CA ILE A 179 6.07 4.51 0.25
C ILE A 179 7.14 5.35 -0.47
N GLY A 180 7.42 5.00 -1.73
CA GLY A 180 8.55 5.59 -2.46
C GLY A 180 9.85 5.16 -1.81
N MET A 181 10.68 6.12 -1.41
CA MET A 181 11.90 5.85 -0.63
C MET A 181 11.66 5.72 0.88
N THR A 182 10.45 6.05 1.37
CA THR A 182 10.15 6.09 2.81
C THR A 182 9.61 4.74 3.28
N LYS A 183 10.17 4.16 4.35
CA LYS A 183 9.65 2.97 5.03
C LYS A 183 8.80 3.41 6.23
N LEU A 184 7.52 3.03 6.21
CA LEU A 184 6.60 3.18 7.32
C LEU A 184 6.20 1.78 7.84
N ILE A 185 5.72 1.70 9.07
CA ILE A 185 5.22 0.46 9.66
C ILE A 185 3.80 0.67 10.15
N LEU A 186 2.86 -0.05 9.54
CA LEU A 186 1.48 -0.14 10.01
C LEU A 186 1.38 -1.29 11.01
N VAL A 187 1.05 -0.96 12.25
CA VAL A 187 0.80 -1.90 13.34
C VAL A 187 -0.71 -2.08 13.47
N ILE A 188 -1.19 -3.32 13.49
CA ILE A 188 -2.61 -3.65 13.66
C ILE A 188 -2.77 -4.58 14.86
N GLY A 189 -3.58 -4.18 15.82
CA GLY A 189 -4.04 -5.07 16.90
C GLY A 189 -5.21 -5.94 16.42
N GLY A 190 -5.24 -7.20 16.82
CA GLY A 190 -6.22 -8.19 16.38
C GLY A 190 -6.00 -8.65 14.93
N MET A 191 -7.09 -9.01 14.26
CA MET A 191 -7.07 -9.51 12.89
C MET A 191 -7.04 -8.34 11.89
N PRO A 192 -6.04 -8.28 11.00
CA PRO A 192 -5.97 -7.27 9.95
C PRO A 192 -7.09 -7.42 8.93
N ASP A 193 -7.67 -6.30 8.52
CA ASP A 193 -8.63 -6.24 7.43
C ASP A 193 -8.15 -5.22 6.39
N LEU A 194 -7.17 -5.65 5.60
CA LEU A 194 -6.54 -4.83 4.54
C LEU A 194 -7.26 -4.96 3.19
N ASN A 195 -8.22 -5.88 3.06
CA ASN A 195 -8.95 -6.11 1.80
C ASN A 195 -10.17 -5.18 1.67
N LYS A 196 -9.95 -3.87 1.81
CA LYS A 196 -11.00 -2.86 1.71
C LYS A 196 -10.48 -1.51 1.23
N GLU A 197 -11.40 -0.67 0.77
CA GLU A 197 -11.09 0.66 0.24
C GLU A 197 -10.33 1.54 1.24
N ALA A 198 -10.62 1.43 2.54
CA ALA A 198 -9.89 2.18 3.58
C ALA A 198 -8.36 1.99 3.52
N PHE A 199 -7.88 0.79 3.16
CA PHE A 199 -6.46 0.55 2.99
C PHE A 199 -5.92 1.23 1.72
N VAL A 200 -6.69 1.23 0.63
CA VAL A 200 -6.35 1.96 -0.60
C VAL A 200 -6.26 3.47 -0.32
N THR A 201 -7.24 4.04 0.40
CA THR A 201 -7.23 5.44 0.83
C THR A 201 -5.99 5.74 1.68
N LEU A 202 -5.65 4.88 2.65
CA LEU A 202 -4.45 5.05 3.48
C LEU A 202 -3.20 5.13 2.59
N VAL A 203 -3.01 4.16 1.69
CA VAL A 203 -1.85 4.11 0.81
C VAL A 203 -1.74 5.36 -0.07
N LYS A 204 -2.85 5.86 -0.62
CA LYS A 204 -2.88 7.12 -1.37
C LYS A 204 -2.43 8.30 -0.51
N VAL A 205 -3.00 8.48 0.68
CA VAL A 205 -2.60 9.54 1.63
C VAL A 205 -1.10 9.48 1.89
N LEU A 206 -0.56 8.29 2.14
CA LEU A 206 0.87 8.12 2.41
C LEU A 206 1.73 8.47 1.19
N TYR A 207 1.36 8.07 -0.02
CA TYR A 207 2.08 8.45 -1.23
C TYR A 207 2.06 9.97 -1.49
N HIS A 208 0.98 10.66 -1.15
CA HIS A 208 0.91 12.13 -1.26
C HIS A 208 1.75 12.84 -0.19
N ARG A 209 1.83 12.29 1.03
CA ARG A 209 2.60 12.89 2.14
C ARG A 209 4.10 12.58 2.11
N TYR A 210 4.46 11.34 1.78
CA TYR A 210 5.82 10.79 1.95
C TYR A 210 6.43 10.23 0.66
N GLY A 211 5.68 10.18 -0.44
CA GLY A 211 6.12 9.58 -1.70
C GLY A 211 7.11 10.45 -2.47
N SER A 212 8.30 10.66 -1.95
CA SER A 212 9.46 11.08 -2.76
C SER A 212 9.99 9.89 -3.56
N ARG A 213 10.31 10.15 -4.84
CA ARG A 213 11.08 9.22 -5.69
C ARG A 213 12.56 9.37 -5.41
#